data_AF-A0A0L6UGI1-F1
#
_entry.id   AF-A0A0L6UGI1-F1
#
_cell.length_a   1.000
_cell.length_b   1.000
_cell.length_c   1.000
_cell.angle_alpha   90.00
_cell.angle_beta   90.00
_cell.angle_gamma   90.00
#
_symmetry.space_group_name_H-M   'P 1'
#
loop_
_entity.id
_entity.type
_entity.pdbx_description
1 polymer ?
#
loop_
_entity_poly.entity_id
_entity_poly.type
_entity_poly.pdbx_seq_one_letter_code
_entity_poly.pdbx_strand_id
1 'polypeptide(L)'
;MSLRGSLGWNTRGISGRNDFAFSCFCTPYCFGEPKCQPYLNQIFNGEPLDWTNFLKDLEARFFDHNRQKQAEVALRNICQTRTLLNYTRDFNQHAPTAGWPDAPLMSLYQNGLKENVQLAVVMSNRARPLKASD
;
A
#
# COMPACT_ATOMS: atom_id res chain seq x y z
N MET A 1 49.01 -15.65 -3.59
CA MET A 1 48.70 -14.71 -2.49
C MET A 1 47.35 -15.11 -1.92
N SER A 2 47.34 -15.62 -0.69
CA SER A 2 46.18 -16.14 0.03
C SER A 2 45.71 -15.08 1.01
N LEU A 3 44.43 -14.69 0.96
CA LEU A 3 43.82 -13.85 2.00
C LEU A 3 42.93 -14.74 2.87
N ARG A 4 43.58 -15.40 3.84
CA ARG A 4 42.95 -15.78 5.11
C ARG A 4 42.76 -14.50 5.92
N GLY A 5 41.51 -14.11 6.14
CA GLY A 5 41.09 -13.11 7.11
C GLY A 5 39.81 -13.58 7.76
N SER A 6 39.96 -14.36 8.83
CA SER A 6 38.88 -14.97 9.61
C SER A 6 38.06 -13.88 10.32
N LEU A 7 36.88 -13.54 9.77
CA LEU A 7 35.84 -12.85 10.56
C LEU A 7 35.19 -13.89 11.47
N GLY A 8 35.74 -14.03 12.67
CA GLY A 8 35.11 -14.76 13.76
C GLY A 8 33.91 -13.97 14.25
N TRP A 9 32.71 -14.34 13.80
CA TRP A 9 31.47 -13.90 14.43
C TRP A 9 31.39 -14.57 15.81
N ASN A 10 31.65 -13.81 16.86
CA ASN A 10 31.49 -14.25 18.24
C ASN A 10 29.98 -14.32 18.54
N THR A 11 29.37 -15.49 18.34
CA THR A 11 27.94 -15.76 18.58
C THR A 11 27.60 -15.99 20.06
N ARG A 12 28.31 -15.35 20.99
CA ARG A 12 27.96 -15.39 22.41
C ARG A 12 27.07 -14.20 22.75
N GLY A 13 25.77 -14.35 22.52
CA GLY A 13 24.78 -13.48 23.16
C GLY A 13 23.44 -13.26 22.46
N ILE A 14 23.22 -13.70 21.22
CA ILE A 14 21.96 -13.41 20.52
C ILE A 14 21.08 -14.67 20.49
N SER A 15 20.50 -14.96 21.65
CA SER A 15 19.40 -15.91 21.76
C SER A 15 18.11 -15.22 21.32
N GLY A 16 17.72 -15.45 20.07
CA GLY A 16 16.32 -15.42 19.69
C GLY A 16 15.98 -14.49 18.52
N ARG A 17 15.79 -15.12 17.35
CA ARG A 17 14.97 -14.65 16.22
C ARG A 17 15.34 -13.27 15.65
N ASN A 18 16.03 -13.29 14.50
CA ASN A 18 15.74 -12.49 13.28
C ASN A 18 16.92 -11.81 12.57
N ASP A 19 18.17 -12.10 12.90
CA ASP A 19 19.30 -11.34 12.33
C ASP A 19 19.55 -11.56 10.81
N PHE A 20 19.22 -12.73 10.26
CA PHE A 20 19.44 -12.99 8.83
C PHE A 20 18.25 -12.58 7.94
N ALA A 21 17.02 -12.69 8.46
CA ALA A 21 15.81 -12.40 7.70
C ALA A 21 15.59 -10.88 7.48
N PHE A 22 15.95 -10.04 8.45
CA PHE A 22 15.92 -8.57 8.32
C PHE A 22 16.99 -8.05 7.36
N SER A 23 18.19 -8.64 7.38
CA SER A 23 19.26 -8.33 6.42
C SER A 23 18.84 -8.62 4.97
N CYS A 24 18.13 -9.73 4.73
CA CYS A 24 17.69 -10.10 3.37
C CYS A 24 16.48 -9.31 2.84
N PHE A 25 15.59 -8.78 3.70
CA PHE A 25 14.39 -8.06 3.22
C PHE A 25 14.63 -6.55 3.00
N CYS A 26 15.52 -5.93 3.77
CA CYS A 26 15.72 -4.47 3.78
C CYS A 26 16.91 -3.97 2.94
N THR A 27 17.83 -4.82 2.50
CA THR A 27 19.10 -4.35 1.91
C THR A 27 18.99 -3.62 0.57
N PRO A 28 18.10 -3.97 -0.40
CA PRO A 28 17.97 -3.18 -1.62
C PRO A 28 17.14 -1.90 -1.42
N TYR A 29 16.13 -1.95 -0.54
CA TYR A 29 15.15 -0.87 -0.38
C TYR A 29 15.54 0.19 0.65
N CYS A 30 16.29 -0.18 1.70
CA CYS A 30 16.75 0.77 2.71
C CYS A 30 18.04 1.50 2.32
N PHE A 31 18.90 0.90 1.47
CA PHE A 31 20.16 1.53 1.05
C PHE A 31 19.96 2.81 0.24
N GLY A 32 18.86 2.91 -0.50
CA GLY A 32 18.52 4.07 -1.33
C GLY A 32 17.72 5.16 -0.61
N GLU A 33 17.36 4.99 0.66
CA GLU A 33 16.50 5.91 1.39
C GLU A 33 17.32 6.78 2.37
N PRO A 34 17.41 8.11 2.17
CA PRO A 34 18.27 8.99 2.96
C PRO A 34 17.96 9.04 4.46
N LYS A 35 16.70 8.81 4.85
CA LYS A 35 16.24 8.80 6.24
C LYS A 35 16.45 7.45 6.93
N CYS A 36 16.90 6.41 6.23
CA CYS A 36 17.35 5.12 6.77
C CYS A 36 18.86 5.12 7.04
N GLN A 37 19.61 6.03 6.42
CA GLN A 37 21.06 6.18 6.61
C GLN A 37 21.53 6.28 8.07
N PRO A 38 20.89 7.01 9.00
CA PRO A 38 21.38 7.06 10.37
C PRO A 38 21.35 5.69 11.07
N TYR A 39 20.30 4.90 10.83
CA TYR A 39 20.16 3.55 11.38
C TYR A 39 21.13 2.57 10.72
N LEU A 40 21.31 2.67 9.40
CA LEU A 40 22.30 1.88 8.67
C LEU A 40 23.71 2.15 9.20
N ASN A 41 24.07 3.42 9.42
CA ASN A 41 25.36 3.80 9.96
C ASN A 41 25.57 3.25 11.38
N GLN A 42 24.55 3.27 12.25
CA GLN A 42 24.65 2.68 13.59
C GLN A 42 24.88 1.16 13.53
N ILE A 43 24.15 0.45 12.67
CA ILE A 43 24.31 -1.00 12.44
C ILE A 43 25.72 -1.31 11.92
N PHE A 44 26.22 -0.55 10.94
CA PHE A 44 27.55 -0.76 10.36
C PHE A 44 28.69 -0.40 11.32
N ASN A 45 28.48 0.58 12.20
CA ASN A 45 29.47 1.00 13.19
C ASN A 45 29.42 0.17 14.48
N GLY A 46 28.48 -0.77 14.61
CA GLY A 46 28.31 -1.59 15.82
C GLY A 46 27.79 -0.81 17.02
N GLU A 47 27.16 0.35 16.79
CA GLU A 47 26.53 1.16 17.81
C GLU A 47 25.20 0.52 18.26
N PRO A 48 24.81 0.69 19.53
CA PRO A 48 23.54 0.18 20.02
C PRO A 48 22.37 0.88 19.29
N LEU A 49 21.63 0.09 18.52
CA LEU A 49 20.43 0.54 17.81
C LEU A 49 19.23 0.51 18.77
N ASP A 50 18.49 1.61 18.85
CA ASP A 50 17.17 1.60 19.46
C ASP A 50 16.17 0.90 18.52
N TRP A 51 16.02 -0.40 18.73
CA TRP A 51 15.11 -1.25 17.97
C TRP A 51 13.65 -0.79 18.02
N THR A 52 13.23 -0.15 19.12
CA THR A 52 11.84 0.31 19.26
C THR A 52 11.57 1.49 18.34
N ASN A 53 12.49 2.46 18.31
CA ASN A 53 12.38 3.61 17.43
C ASN A 53 12.62 3.24 15.96
N PHE A 54 13.56 2.34 15.68
CA PHE A 54 13.77 1.81 14.33
C PHE A 54 12.52 1.12 13.77
N LEU A 55 11.88 0.23 14.55
CA LEU A 55 10.67 -0.45 14.11
C LEU A 55 9.49 0.50 13.94
N LYS A 56 9.29 1.46 14.84
CA LYS A 56 8.24 2.49 14.70
C LYS A 56 8.44 3.35 13.44
N ASP A 57 9.67 3.77 13.17
CA ASP A 57 10.01 4.53 11.97
C ASP A 57 9.81 3.68 10.70
N LEU A 58 10.19 2.41 10.74
CA LEU A 58 10.00 1.47 9.65
C LEU A 58 8.50 1.23 9.39
N GLU A 59 7.74 1.00 10.45
CA GLU A 59 6.29 0.79 10.39
C GLU A 59 5.56 2.03 9.85
N ALA A 60 5.88 3.22 10.35
CA ALA A 60 5.32 4.46 9.85
C ALA A 60 5.62 4.71 8.36
N ARG A 61 6.75 4.22 7.84
CA ARG A 61 7.18 4.41 6.44
C ARG A 61 6.61 3.37 5.48
N PHE A 62 6.48 2.12 5.92
CA PHE A 62 6.07 1.00 5.06
C PHE A 62 4.63 0.55 5.30
N PHE A 63 4.17 0.59 6.55
CA PHE A 63 2.83 0.19 7.00
C PHE A 63 1.95 1.41 7.23
N ASP A 64 2.06 2.34 6.29
CA ASP A 64 1.41 3.64 6.27
C ASP A 64 -0.11 3.49 6.55
N HIS A 65 -0.47 3.67 7.82
CA HIS A 65 -1.86 3.69 8.31
C HIS A 65 -2.68 4.80 7.64
N ASN A 66 -2.02 5.73 6.94
CA ASN A 66 -2.67 6.76 6.16
C ASN A 66 -3.01 6.31 4.73
N ARG A 67 -2.52 5.16 4.22
CA ARG A 67 -2.85 4.70 2.86
C ARG A 67 -4.32 4.42 2.68
N GLN A 68 -4.94 3.76 3.65
CA GLN A 68 -6.38 3.51 3.61
C GLN A 68 -7.13 4.83 3.63
N LYS A 69 -6.81 5.71 4.58
CA LYS A 69 -7.45 7.04 4.70
C LYS A 69 -7.26 7.91 3.45
N GLN A 70 -6.07 7.89 2.85
CA GLN A 70 -5.78 8.57 1.58
C GLN A 70 -6.57 7.95 0.42
N ALA A 71 -6.67 6.62 0.36
CA ALA A 71 -7.47 5.93 -0.65
C ALA A 71 -8.97 6.27 -0.50
N GLU A 72 -9.48 6.35 0.73
CA GLU A 72 -10.86 6.78 1.00
C GLU A 72 -11.11 8.22 0.57
N VAL A 73 -10.21 9.15 0.90
CA VAL A 73 -10.30 10.56 0.47
C VAL A 73 -10.22 10.67 -1.05
N ALA A 74 -9.31 9.92 -1.69
CA ALA A 74 -9.19 9.88 -3.14
C ALA A 74 -10.48 9.35 -3.79
N LEU A 75 -11.02 8.22 -3.33
CA LEU A 75 -12.26 7.63 -3.84
C LEU A 75 -13.44 8.60 -3.80
N ARG A 76 -13.60 9.33 -2.68
CA ARG A 76 -14.68 10.32 -2.53
C ARG A 76 -14.57 11.51 -3.48
N ASN A 77 -13.36 11.82 -3.93
CA ASN A 77 -13.08 12.96 -4.80
C ASN A 77 -13.02 12.57 -6.30
N ILE A 78 -13.10 11.27 -6.63
CA ILE A 78 -13.05 10.80 -8.02
C ILE A 78 -14.42 10.98 -8.67
N CYS A 79 -14.47 11.90 -9.65
CA CYS A 79 -15.61 12.12 -10.53
C CYS A 79 -15.18 11.96 -12.00
N GLN A 80 -16.11 11.57 -12.86
CA GLN A 80 -15.84 11.36 -14.27
C GLN A 80 -15.62 12.68 -15.00
N THR A 81 -14.35 13.09 -15.17
CA THR A 81 -14.01 14.31 -15.92
C THR A 81 -13.83 14.04 -17.42
N ARG A 82 -13.15 12.93 -17.77
CA ARG A 82 -12.78 12.55 -19.14
C ARG A 82 -13.66 11.39 -19.65
N THR A 83 -13.04 10.25 -19.93
CA THR A 83 -13.68 9.02 -20.43
C THR A 83 -14.02 8.08 -19.28
N LEU A 84 -15.01 7.21 -19.52
CA LEU A 84 -15.41 6.18 -18.55
C LEU A 84 -14.25 5.23 -18.21
N LEU A 85 -13.39 4.90 -19.19
CA LEU A 85 -12.20 4.06 -19.00
C LEU A 85 -11.23 4.67 -17.99
N ASN A 86 -10.91 5.97 -18.14
CA ASN A 86 -10.01 6.66 -17.22
C ASN A 86 -10.61 6.70 -15.82
N TYR A 87 -11.90 7.04 -15.72
CA TYR A 87 -12.63 7.02 -14.45
C TYR A 87 -12.58 5.65 -13.75
N THR A 88 -12.84 4.58 -14.49
CA THR A 88 -12.82 3.20 -13.96
C THR A 88 -11.42 2.82 -13.48
N ARG A 89 -10.39 3.18 -14.24
CA ARG A 89 -9.00 2.92 -13.86
C ARG A 89 -8.63 3.65 -12.57
N ASP A 90 -8.93 4.95 -12.51
CA ASP A 90 -8.59 5.78 -11.36
C ASP A 90 -9.35 5.30 -10.10
N PHE A 91 -10.63 4.92 -10.25
CA PHE A 91 -11.42 4.33 -9.16
C PHE A 91 -10.83 2.99 -8.66
N ASN A 92 -10.51 2.08 -9.58
CA ASN A 92 -9.97 0.75 -9.26
C ASN A 92 -8.56 0.80 -8.67
N GLN A 93 -7.81 1.88 -8.86
CA GLN A 93 -6.51 2.07 -8.21
C GLN A 93 -6.64 2.24 -6.68
N HIS A 94 -7.77 2.79 -6.20
CA HIS A 94 -7.95 3.11 -4.79
C HIS A 94 -8.94 2.16 -4.07
N ALA A 95 -9.89 1.56 -4.80
CA ALA A 95 -10.90 0.67 -4.22
C ALA A 95 -10.34 -0.50 -3.38
N PRO A 96 -9.30 -1.25 -3.82
CA PRO A 96 -8.75 -2.35 -3.03
C PRO A 96 -8.09 -1.89 -1.73
N THR A 97 -7.48 -0.70 -1.75
CA THR A 97 -6.73 -0.14 -0.61
C THR A 97 -7.66 0.47 0.45
N ALA A 98 -8.86 0.91 0.07
CA ALA A 98 -9.83 1.48 0.99
C ALA A 98 -10.48 0.43 1.91
N GLY A 99 -10.51 -0.84 1.49
CA GLY A 99 -11.08 -1.94 2.30
C GLY A 99 -12.60 -1.83 2.52
N TRP A 100 -13.31 -1.09 1.66
CA TRP A 100 -14.76 -0.93 1.76
C TRP A 100 -15.52 -2.13 1.18
N PRO A 101 -16.72 -2.45 1.70
CA PRO A 101 -17.61 -3.42 1.06
C PRO A 101 -18.06 -2.99 -0.34
N ASP A 102 -18.51 -3.93 -1.16
CA ASP A 102 -18.91 -3.65 -2.55
C ASP A 102 -20.08 -2.66 -2.65
N ALA A 103 -21.07 -2.73 -1.75
CA ALA A 103 -22.25 -1.88 -1.78
C ALA A 103 -21.93 -0.35 -1.74
N PRO A 104 -21.14 0.17 -0.77
CA PRO A 104 -20.76 1.58 -0.76
C PRO A 104 -19.85 1.96 -1.93
N LEU A 105 -18.95 1.07 -2.38
CA LEU A 105 -18.13 1.32 -3.57
C LEU A 105 -18.99 1.47 -4.84
N MET A 106 -19.99 0.61 -5.00
CA MET A 106 -20.87 0.62 -6.17
C MET A 106 -21.76 1.87 -6.20
N SER A 107 -22.26 2.30 -5.05
CA SER A 107 -22.99 3.57 -4.95
C SER A 107 -22.10 4.77 -5.27
N LEU A 108 -20.86 4.79 -4.75
CA LEU A 108 -19.92 5.88 -5.01
C LEU A 108 -19.53 5.95 -6.49
N TYR A 109 -19.27 4.78 -7.10
CA TYR A 109 -18.95 4.67 -8.52
C TYR A 109 -20.08 5.21 -9.39
N GLN A 110 -21.33 4.88 -9.08
CA GLN A 110 -22.48 5.40 -9.83
C GLN A 110 -22.63 6.91 -9.66
N ASN A 111 -22.49 7.41 -8.44
CA ASN A 111 -22.64 8.84 -8.12
C ASN A 111 -21.56 9.71 -8.76
N GLY A 112 -20.35 9.18 -8.98
CA GLY A 112 -19.26 9.90 -9.63
C GLY A 112 -19.32 9.96 -11.16
N LEU A 113 -20.24 9.22 -11.80
CA LEU A 113 -20.45 9.28 -13.25
C LEU A 113 -21.10 10.60 -13.69
N LYS A 114 -20.86 11.01 -14.95
CA LYS A 114 -21.58 12.17 -15.52
C LYS A 114 -23.07 11.88 -15.60
N GLU A 115 -23.89 12.91 -15.39
CA GLU A 115 -25.36 12.84 -15.39
C GLU A 115 -25.93 12.21 -16.66
N ASN A 116 -25.34 12.51 -17.83
CA ASN A 116 -25.78 11.92 -19.11
C ASN A 116 -25.55 10.40 -19.17
N VAL A 117 -24.50 9.89 -18.52
CA VAL A 117 -24.21 8.45 -18.40
C VAL A 117 -25.11 7.81 -17.35
N GLN A 118 -25.30 8.48 -16.20
CA GLN A 118 -26.24 8.02 -15.17
C GLN A 118 -27.67 7.88 -15.72
N LEU A 119 -28.12 8.87 -16.49
CA LEU A 119 -29.45 8.85 -17.11
C LEU A 119 -29.59 7.68 -18.09
N ALA A 120 -28.57 7.42 -18.92
CA ALA A 120 -28.57 6.27 -19.84
C ALA A 120 -28.64 4.93 -19.10
N VAL A 121 -27.95 4.79 -17.97
CA VAL A 121 -27.99 3.58 -17.12
C VAL A 121 -29.39 3.40 -16.49
N VAL A 122 -29.97 4.47 -15.93
CA VAL A 122 -31.32 4.42 -15.34
C VAL A 122 -32.38 4.06 -16.38
N MET A 123 -32.30 4.66 -17.57
CA MET A 123 -33.22 4.36 -18.67
C MET A 123 -33.07 2.93 -19.17
N SER A 124 -31.84 2.43 -19.31
CA SER A 124 -31.57 1.05 -19.73
C SER A 124 -32.07 0.00 -18.73
N ASN A 125 -32.00 0.30 -17.43
CA ASN A 125 -32.55 -0.60 -16.40
C ASN A 125 -34.07 -0.65 -16.39
N ARG A 126 -34.75 0.46 -16.70
CA ARG A 126 -36.22 0.51 -16.82
C ARG A 126 -36.73 -0.12 -18.12
N ALA A 127 -35.90 -0.15 -19.16
CA ALA A 127 -36.27 -0.71 -20.46
C ALA A 127 -36.20 -2.25 -20.52
N ARG A 128 -35.76 -2.94 -19.46
CA ARG A 128 -35.90 -4.40 -19.37
C ARG A 128 -37.37 -4.74 -19.09
N PRO A 129 -38.10 -5.39 -20.01
CA PRO A 129 -39.41 -5.91 -19.69
C PRO A 129 -39.21 -7.01 -18.64
N LEU A 130 -39.98 -6.94 -17.55
CA LEU A 130 -40.20 -8.10 -16.69
C LEU A 130 -40.78 -9.18 -17.60
N LYS A 131 -39.95 -10.16 -18.01
CA LYS A 131 -40.52 -11.39 -18.56
C LYS A 131 -41.26 -12.03 -17.39
N ALA A 132 -42.58 -11.93 -17.43
CA ALA A 132 -43.46 -12.75 -16.62
C ALA A 132 -43.10 -14.20 -16.95
N SER A 133 -42.74 -14.95 -15.92
CA SER A 133 -42.64 -16.41 -15.96
C SER A 133 -44.06 -16.96 -16.10
N ASP A 134 -44.31 -17.70 -17.19
CA ASP A 134 -45.44 -18.64 -17.30
C ASP A 134 -45.21 -19.85 -16.37
#